data_AF-A0A060BMU0-F1
#
_entry.id   AF-A0A060BMU0-F1
#
_cell.length_a   1.000
_cell.length_b   1.000
_cell.length_c   1.000
_cell.angle_alpha   90.00
_cell.angle_beta   90.00
_cell.angle_gamma   90.00
#
_symmetry.space_group_name_H-M   'P 1'
#
loop_
_entity.id
_entity.type
_entity.pdbx_description
1 polymer ?
#
loop_
_entity_poly.entity_id
_entity_poly.type
_entity_poly.pdbx_seq_one_letter_code
_entity_poly.pdbx_strand_id
1 'polypeptide(L)'
;MVRPVKELKAFGRVELQPGEAKTVTFTVPVDMLCFTGPEGYRIVEPGEHELQLGASSADIRQRAKVEVTGKTRQLPKNWKMESQFSVA
;
A
#
# COMPACT_ATOMS: atom_id res chain seq x y z
N MET A 1 5.15 20.77 1.15
CA MET A 1 5.55 19.50 0.52
C MET A 1 4.33 18.90 -0.14
N VAL A 2 4.45 18.43 -1.39
CA VAL A 2 3.33 17.82 -2.13
C VAL A 2 3.50 16.31 -2.12
N ARG A 3 2.43 15.56 -1.85
CA ARG A 3 2.39 14.10 -1.96
C ARG A 3 1.56 13.73 -3.19
N PRO A 4 1.86 12.60 -3.87
CA PRO A 4 0.98 12.07 -4.90
C PRO A 4 -0.44 11.87 -4.34
N VAL A 5 -1.46 12.08 -5.18
CA VAL A 5 -2.85 11.83 -4.79
C VAL A 5 -3.09 10.35 -4.45
N LYS A 6 -2.34 9.45 -5.12
CA LYS A 6 -2.35 8.00 -4.91
C LYS A 6 -1.01 7.39 -5.31
N GLU A 7 -0.63 6.28 -4.67
CA GLU A 7 0.60 5.53 -4.94
C GLU A 7 0.31 4.03 -5.00
N LEU A 8 0.89 3.33 -5.97
CA LEU A 8 0.79 1.87 -6.04
C LEU A 8 1.66 1.24 -4.95
N LYS A 9 1.05 0.47 -4.05
CA LYS A 9 1.79 -0.21 -2.96
C LYS A 9 1.99 -1.71 -3.20
N ALA A 10 1.10 -2.36 -3.95
CA ALA A 10 1.23 -3.77 -4.29
C ALA A 10 0.51 -4.06 -5.61
N PHE A 11 0.94 -5.09 -6.33
CA PHE A 11 0.23 -5.61 -7.50
C PHE A 11 0.50 -7.11 -7.63
N GLY A 12 -0.40 -7.80 -8.31
CA GLY A 12 -0.29 -9.23 -8.56
C GLY A 12 -1.03 -9.60 -9.83
N ARG A 13 -0.48 -10.52 -10.59
CA ARG A 13 -1.11 -11.07 -11.80
C ARG A 13 -1.67 -12.44 -11.46
N VAL A 14 -2.92 -12.69 -11.86
CA VAL A 14 -3.61 -13.95 -11.65
C VAL A 14 -4.00 -14.52 -13.01
N GLU A 15 -3.68 -15.78 -13.26
CA GLU A 15 -4.27 -16.53 -14.37
C GLU A 15 -5.58 -17.18 -13.93
N LEU A 16 -6.61 -17.03 -14.77
CA LEU A 16 -7.95 -17.56 -14.58
C LEU A 16 -8.43 -18.21 -15.88
N GLN A 17 -9.03 -19.39 -15.76
CA GLN A 17 -9.82 -20.00 -16.83
C GLN A 17 -11.19 -19.32 -16.96
N PRO A 18 -11.91 -19.50 -18.08
CA PRO A 18 -13.29 -19.01 -18.22
C PRO A 18 -14.19 -19.50 -17.07
N GLY A 19 -14.79 -18.56 -16.34
CA GLY A 19 -15.64 -18.86 -15.18
C GLY A 19 -14.91 -19.14 -13.87
N GLU A 20 -13.57 -19.19 -13.87
CA GLU A 20 -12.78 -19.38 -12.65
C GLU A 20 -12.72 -18.09 -11.81
N ALA A 21 -12.76 -18.25 -10.50
CA ALA A 21 -12.49 -17.20 -9.53
C ALA A 21 -11.42 -17.67 -8.54
N LYS A 22 -10.49 -16.78 -8.18
CA LYS A 22 -9.47 -17.03 -7.16
C LYS A 22 -9.51 -15.95 -6.10
N THR A 23 -9.14 -16.33 -4.88
CA THR A 23 -8.97 -15.37 -3.79
C THR A 23 -7.53 -14.89 -3.78
N VAL A 24 -7.33 -13.58 -3.74
CA VAL A 24 -5.99 -12.98 -3.65
C VAL A 24 -5.80 -12.31 -2.30
N THR A 25 -4.58 -12.39 -1.78
CA THR A 25 -4.19 -11.70 -0.54
C THR A 25 -3.01 -10.78 -0.83
N PHE A 26 -3.12 -9.54 -0.38
CA PHE A 26 -2.03 -8.58 -0.39
C PHE A 26 -1.65 -8.24 1.04
N THR A 27 -0.36 -8.35 1.36
CA THR A 27 0.21 -7.91 2.64
C THR A 27 1.05 -6.67 2.40
N VAL A 28 0.61 -5.54 2.94
CA VAL A 28 1.30 -4.25 2.86
C VAL A 28 1.77 -3.88 4.26
N PRO A 29 3.08 -3.98 4.57
CA PRO A 29 3.62 -3.47 5.82
C PRO A 29 3.31 -2.00 6.01
N VAL A 30 3.01 -1.58 7.25
CA VAL A 30 2.73 -0.17 7.59
C VAL A 30 3.88 0.76 7.17
N ASP A 31 5.12 0.27 7.19
CA ASP A 31 6.30 0.99 6.72
C ASP A 31 6.19 1.44 5.24
N MET A 32 5.40 0.75 4.41
CA MET A 32 5.14 1.15 3.03
C MET A 32 4.24 2.38 2.89
N LEU A 33 3.55 2.78 3.96
CA LEU A 33 2.77 4.02 4.03
C LEU A 33 3.64 5.24 4.35
N CYS A 34 4.97 5.07 4.41
CA CYS A 34 5.91 6.15 4.62
C CYS A 34 5.94 7.16 3.47
N PHE A 35 6.46 8.33 3.78
CA PHE A 35 6.85 9.35 2.82
C PHE A 35 8.16 10.01 3.30
N THR A 36 8.84 10.76 2.43
CA THR A 36 10.03 11.52 2.82
C THR A 36 9.59 12.80 3.52
N GLY A 37 9.92 12.95 4.81
CA GLY A 37 9.61 14.13 5.61
C GLY A 37 10.47 15.36 5.26
N PRO A 38 10.18 16.52 5.88
CA PRO A 38 10.92 17.78 5.63
C PRO A 38 12.42 17.70 5.90
N GLU A 39 12.83 16.84 6.84
CA GLU A 39 14.23 16.58 7.19
C GLU A 39 14.95 15.60 6.23
N GLY A 40 14.25 15.13 5.19
CA GLY A 40 14.82 14.21 4.20
C GLY A 40 14.82 12.72 4.62
N TYR A 41 14.23 12.39 5.78
CA TYR A 41 14.09 11.02 6.25
C TYR A 41 12.77 10.38 5.83
N ARG A 42 12.76 9.06 5.58
CA ARG A 42 11.52 8.30 5.43
C ARG A 42 10.86 8.12 6.78
N ILE A 43 9.62 8.57 6.91
CA ILE A 43 8.84 8.52 8.14
C ILE A 43 7.45 7.96 7.87
N VAL A 44 6.89 7.26 8.86
CA VAL A 44 5.47 6.94 8.95
C VAL A 44 4.88 7.76 10.07
N GLU A 45 3.84 8.52 9.78
CA GLU A 45 3.08 9.29 10.75
C GLU A 45 1.77 8.56 11.09
N PRO A 46 1.24 8.71 12.31
CA PRO A 46 -0.12 8.27 12.60
C PRO A 46 -1.13 9.07 11.76
N GLY A 47 -2.23 8.42 11.38
CA GLY A 47 -3.30 9.05 10.61
C GLY A 47 -4.14 8.07 9.80
N GLU A 48 -5.19 8.60 9.17
CA GLU A 48 -6.07 7.83 8.28
C GLU A 48 -5.40 7.65 6.90
N HIS A 49 -5.48 6.43 6.38
CA HIS A 49 -5.11 6.09 5.02
C HIS A 49 -6.28 5.38 4.33
N GLU A 50 -6.53 5.74 3.06
CA GLU A 50 -7.45 4.99 2.20
C GLU A 50 -6.66 4.01 1.33
N LEU A 51 -6.94 2.72 1.51
CA LEU A 51 -6.48 1.65 0.64
C LEU A 51 -7.45 1.51 -0.52
N GLN A 52 -6.93 1.50 -1.75
CA GLN A 52 -7.70 1.36 -2.97
C GLN A 52 -7.29 0.08 -3.71
N LEU A 53 -8.25 -0.75 -4.08
CA LEU A 53 -8.04 -1.92 -4.94
C LEU A 53 -8.73 -1.69 -6.27
N GLY A 54 -8.00 -1.82 -7.37
CA GLY A 54 -8.50 -1.50 -8.70
C GLY A 54 -7.82 -2.31 -9.80
N ALA A 55 -8.47 -2.39 -10.96
CA ALA A 55 -7.89 -2.98 -12.17
C ALA A 55 -6.97 -1.99 -12.91
N SER A 56 -7.08 -0.70 -12.59
CA SER A 56 -6.15 0.34 -12.99
C SER A 56 -6.19 1.47 -11.96
N SER A 57 -5.32 2.47 -12.09
CA SER A 57 -5.38 3.65 -11.22
C SER A 57 -6.69 4.44 -11.39
N ALA A 58 -7.38 4.32 -12.53
CA ALA A 58 -8.66 4.99 -12.80
C ALA A 58 -9.90 4.11 -12.47
N ASP A 59 -9.76 2.79 -12.49
CA ASP A 59 -10.83 1.81 -12.21
C ASP A 59 -10.65 1.18 -10.81
N ILE A 60 -11.12 1.91 -9.78
CA ILE A 60 -11.08 1.47 -8.38
C ILE A 60 -12.39 0.75 -8.02
N ARG A 61 -12.27 -0.53 -7.64
CA ARG A 61 -13.39 -1.43 -7.38
C ARG A 61 -13.70 -1.63 -5.90
N GLN A 62 -12.70 -1.47 -5.03
CA GLN A 62 -12.90 -1.50 -3.58
C GLN A 62 -12.06 -0.43 -2.88
N ARG A 63 -12.55 0.03 -1.73
CA ARG A 63 -11.88 1.01 -0.86
C ARG A 63 -12.01 0.55 0.58
N ALA A 64 -10.96 0.75 1.36
CA ALA A 64 -10.97 0.54 2.80
C ALA A 64 -10.22 1.67 3.49
N LYS A 65 -10.76 2.18 4.60
CA LYS A 65 -10.07 3.14 5.44
C LYS A 65 -9.39 2.40 6.59
N VAL A 66 -8.14 2.75 6.86
CA VAL A 66 -7.36 2.24 7.98
C VAL A 66 -6.73 3.39 8.73
N GLU A 67 -6.63 3.28 10.04
CA GLU A 67 -5.95 4.25 10.89
C GLU A 67 -4.61 3.68 11.34
N VAL A 68 -3.52 4.37 11.02
CA VAL A 68 -2.20 4.10 11.58
C VAL A 68 -2.12 4.80 12.92
N THR A 69 -1.94 4.04 13.99
CA THR A 69 -1.85 4.56 15.37
C THR A 69 -0.41 4.55 15.88
N GLY A 70 -0.13 5.31 16.94
CA GLY A 70 1.16 5.34 17.62
C GLY A 70 1.93 6.65 17.38
N LYS A 71 3.26 6.60 17.55
CA LYS A 71 4.15 7.76 17.34
C LYS A 71 4.74 7.72 15.94
N THR A 72 5.09 8.89 15.41
CA THR A 72 5.86 8.99 14.16
C THR A 72 7.13 8.14 14.26
N ARG A 73 7.34 7.28 13.28
CA ARG A 73 8.47 6.37 13.21
C ARG A 73 9.33 6.68 11.99
N GLN A 74 10.61 6.94 12.23
CA GLN A 74 11.62 7.02 11.20
C GLN A 74 12.05 5.61 10.76
N LEU A 75 12.11 5.39 9.45
CA LEU A 75 12.54 4.11 8.89
C LEU A 75 14.07 4.04 8.76
N PRO A 76 14.68 2.85 8.91
CA PRO A 76 16.12 2.69 8.76
C PRO A 76 16.55 2.90 7.31
N LYS A 77 17.83 3.27 7.10
CA LYS A 77 18.36 3.59 5.75
C LYS A 77 18.30 2.41 4.77
N ASN A 78 18.41 1.18 5.26
CA ASN A 78 18.34 -0.05 4.47
C ASN A 78 16.90 -0.57 4.28
N TRP A 79 15.89 0.22 4.64
CA TRP A 79 14.49 -0.14 4.42
C TRP A 79 14.21 -0.35 2.92
N LYS A 80 13.35 -1.34 2.63
CA LYS A 80 12.91 -1.69 1.28
C LYS A 80 11.39 -1.62 1.17
N MET A 81 10.95 -1.22 -0.01
CA MET A 81 9.53 -1.12 -0.37
C MET A 81 9.03 -2.48 -0.88
N GLU A 82 8.78 -3.41 0.04
CA GLU A 82 8.39 -4.78 -0.27
C GLU A 82 7.01 -5.12 0.29
N SER A 83 6.05 -5.36 -0.62
CA SER A 83 4.75 -5.95 -0.32
C SER A 83 4.76 -7.44 -0.69
N GLN A 84 3.82 -8.21 -0.13
CA GLN A 84 3.60 -9.60 -0.53
C GLN A 84 2.26 -9.76 -1.24
N PHE A 85 2.21 -10.70 -2.17
CA PHE A 85 1.02 -11.10 -2.90
C PHE A 85 0.96 -12.62 -2.95
N SER A 86 -0.23 -13.17 -2.66
CA SER A 86 -0.50 -14.60 -2.81
C SER A 86 -1.88 -14.82 -3.40
N VAL A 87 -2.06 -16.02 -3.98
CA VAL A 87 -3.31 -16.48 -4.55
C VAL A 87 -3.64 -17.81 -3.89
N ALA A 88 -4.86 -17.93 -3.39
CA ALA A 88 -5.42 -19.18 -2.87
C ALA A 88 -6.18 -19.92 -3.97
#